data_AF-A0A1F6NWZ7-F1
#
_entry.id   AF-A0A1F6NWZ7-F1
#
_cell.length_a   1.000
_cell.length_b   1.000
_cell.length_c   1.000
_cell.angle_alpha   90.00
_cell.angle_beta   90.00
_cell.angle_gamma   90.00
#
_symmetry.space_group_name_H-M   'P 1'
#
loop_
_entity.id
_entity.type
_entity.pdbx_description
1 polymer ?
#
loop_
_entity_poly.entity_id
_entity_poly.type
_entity_poly.pdbx_seq_one_letter_code
_entity_poly.pdbx_strand_id
1 'polypeptide(L)'
;MNKILYLWDLAGTLFPEKWNKELTHFDSYEEYIKLKGVDNATEPRKFEEGYEEVYKLGNYFNLQTAKGFKEVLSLTKNNEAFSTGLAECMDWRAEYLNPKVGFNIRSFFQKINSTFDYGETNVKTEAMLVDYLSKKVLEGYDTVVYTDDKFADGVFFKNAAETVKAKNPDFSYRFYHILNDEGGARPKDWYCEIGGLMYILKIEKV
;
A
#
# COMPACT_ATOMS: atom_id res chain seq x y z
N MET A 1 -23.03 -14.13 4.00
CA MET A 1 -22.55 -12.78 3.61
C MET A 1 -21.17 -12.97 3.05
N ASN A 2 -20.92 -12.46 1.84
CA ASN A 2 -19.61 -12.57 1.23
C ASN A 2 -18.60 -11.71 2.02
N LYS A 3 -17.46 -12.28 2.40
CA LYS A 3 -16.46 -11.62 3.24
C LYS A 3 -15.40 -10.96 2.35
N ILE A 4 -15.44 -9.64 2.32
CA ILE A 4 -14.54 -8.81 1.50
C ILE A 4 -13.34 -8.37 2.34
N LEU A 5 -12.15 -8.53 1.77
CA LEU A 5 -10.89 -7.95 2.25
C LEU A 5 -10.55 -6.73 1.38
N TYR A 6 -10.20 -5.62 2.01
CA TYR A 6 -9.61 -4.48 1.30
C TYR A 6 -8.10 -4.46 1.57
N LEU A 7 -7.34 -4.73 0.52
CA LEU A 7 -5.89 -4.77 0.53
C LEU A 7 -5.35 -3.45 -0.02
N TRP A 8 -4.46 -2.83 0.73
CA TRP A 8 -3.93 -1.51 0.43
C TRP A 8 -2.41 -1.54 0.27
N ASP A 9 -1.90 -0.93 -0.78
CA ASP A 9 -0.53 -0.39 -0.72
C ASP A 9 -0.49 0.85 0.19
N LEU A 10 0.70 1.23 0.65
CA LEU A 10 0.91 2.33 1.59
C LEU A 10 1.46 3.59 0.88
N ALA A 11 2.71 3.54 0.43
CA ALA A 11 3.45 4.70 -0.06
C ALA A 11 2.95 5.09 -1.46
N GLY A 12 2.58 6.35 -1.67
CA GLY A 12 1.98 6.78 -2.95
C GLY A 12 0.49 6.46 -3.06
N THR A 13 0.01 5.37 -2.44
CA THR A 13 -1.42 5.01 -2.40
C THR A 13 -2.19 5.71 -1.27
N LEU A 14 -1.90 5.35 -0.02
CA LEU A 14 -2.58 5.90 1.16
C LEU A 14 -1.82 7.07 1.78
N PHE A 15 -0.52 7.09 1.59
CA PHE A 15 0.39 8.11 2.10
C PHE A 15 1.22 8.69 0.95
N PRO A 16 0.66 9.64 0.18
CA PRO A 16 1.46 10.41 -0.75
C PRO A 16 2.59 11.10 0.00
N GLU A 17 3.82 10.82 -0.40
CA GLU A 17 5.03 11.37 0.20
C GLU A 17 5.88 12.05 -0.86
N LYS A 18 6.44 13.22 -0.52
CA LYS A 18 7.33 13.97 -1.41
C LYS A 18 8.64 14.24 -0.71
N TRP A 19 9.73 13.78 -1.30
CA TRP A 19 11.08 14.08 -0.82
C TRP A 19 11.35 15.59 -0.81
N ASN A 20 11.93 16.08 0.28
CA ASN A 20 12.24 17.49 0.47
C ASN A 20 13.68 17.79 0.07
N LYS A 21 13.92 17.93 -1.25
CA LYS A 21 15.23 18.29 -1.81
C LYS A 21 15.78 19.60 -1.25
N GLU A 22 14.91 20.58 -0.99
CA GLU A 22 15.34 21.90 -0.48
C GLU A 22 15.98 21.81 0.89
N LEU A 23 15.45 20.94 1.76
CA LEU A 23 15.96 20.72 3.10
C LEU A 23 17.16 19.77 3.13
N THR A 24 17.11 18.70 2.34
CA THR A 24 18.09 17.61 2.42
C THR A 24 19.30 17.82 1.51
N HIS A 25 19.16 18.66 0.49
CA HIS A 25 20.12 18.89 -0.57
C HIS A 25 20.44 17.65 -1.45
N PHE A 26 19.64 16.60 -1.37
CA PHE A 26 19.73 15.40 -2.22
C PHE A 26 18.54 15.34 -3.18
N ASP A 27 18.75 14.78 -4.37
CA ASP A 27 17.71 14.64 -5.38
C ASP A 27 16.64 13.62 -4.99
N SER A 28 17.03 12.60 -4.23
CA SER A 28 16.11 11.57 -3.72
C SER A 28 16.56 10.98 -2.39
N TYR A 29 15.68 10.18 -1.79
CA TYR A 29 15.99 9.39 -0.60
C TYR A 29 17.10 8.36 -0.87
N GLU A 30 17.08 7.72 -2.04
CA GLU A 30 18.08 6.75 -2.47
C GLU A 30 19.49 7.35 -2.53
N GLU A 31 19.62 8.59 -2.99
CA GLU A 31 20.90 9.29 -2.99
C GLU A 31 21.38 9.58 -1.56
N TYR A 32 20.48 10.08 -0.71
CA TYR A 32 20.75 10.37 0.68
C TYR A 32 21.22 9.15 1.48
N ILE A 33 20.52 8.02 1.35
CA ILE A 33 20.83 6.80 2.10
C ILE A 33 22.08 6.11 1.57
N LYS A 34 22.38 6.23 0.27
CA LYS A 34 23.63 5.73 -0.33
C LYS A 34 24.86 6.41 0.25
N LEU A 35 24.80 7.69 0.56
CA LEU A 35 25.90 8.41 1.23
C LEU A 35 26.13 7.97 2.67
N LYS A 36 25.13 7.34 3.29
CA LYS A 36 25.27 6.66 4.58
C LYS A 36 25.82 5.23 4.46
N GLY A 37 26.19 4.81 3.25
CA GLY A 37 26.80 3.51 2.98
C GLY A 37 25.80 2.37 2.85
N VAL A 38 24.53 2.67 2.57
CA VAL A 38 23.45 1.66 2.42
C VAL A 38 22.94 1.68 0.98
N ASP A 39 22.93 0.52 0.32
CA ASP A 39 22.43 0.36 -1.05
C ASP A 39 21.22 -0.60 -1.07
N ASN A 40 20.11 -0.17 -1.68
CA ASN A 40 18.88 -0.95 -1.74
C ASN A 40 19.08 -2.32 -2.44
N ALA A 41 19.95 -2.38 -3.45
CA ALA A 41 20.14 -3.59 -4.24
C ALA A 41 20.84 -4.70 -3.44
N THR A 42 21.64 -4.34 -2.44
CA THR A 42 22.43 -5.29 -1.64
C THR A 42 21.94 -5.43 -0.21
N GLU A 43 21.31 -4.39 0.34
CA GLU A 43 20.87 -4.32 1.74
C GLU A 43 19.44 -3.73 1.85
N PRO A 44 18.43 -4.37 1.24
CA PRO A 44 17.07 -3.82 1.15
C PRO A 44 16.45 -3.55 2.52
N ARG A 45 16.70 -4.40 3.53
CA ARG A 45 16.21 -4.15 4.89
C ARG A 45 16.81 -2.89 5.50
N LYS A 46 18.13 -2.71 5.42
CA LYS A 46 18.79 -1.49 5.95
C LYS A 46 18.34 -0.26 5.20
N PHE A 47 18.09 -0.38 3.90
CA PHE A 47 17.50 0.68 3.10
C PHE A 47 16.12 1.08 3.63
N GLU A 48 15.27 0.13 3.98
CA GLU A 48 13.97 0.42 4.60
C GLU A 48 14.09 0.94 6.04
N GLU A 49 15.02 0.42 6.85
CA GLU A 49 15.29 0.94 8.22
C GLU A 49 15.72 2.41 8.21
N GLY A 50 16.40 2.85 7.15
CA GLY A 50 16.80 4.25 6.97
C GLY A 50 15.62 5.23 6.96
N TYR A 51 14.40 4.78 6.66
CA TYR A 51 13.21 5.64 6.69
C TYR A 51 12.82 6.06 8.12
N GLU A 52 13.22 5.31 9.15
CA GLU A 52 12.91 5.65 10.55
C GLU A 52 13.39 7.07 10.88
N GLU A 53 14.66 7.34 10.59
CA GLU A 53 15.28 8.64 10.84
C GLU A 53 14.56 9.73 10.04
N VAL A 54 14.23 9.45 8.78
CA VAL A 54 13.62 10.42 7.87
C VAL A 54 12.21 10.80 8.33
N TYR A 55 11.42 9.83 8.82
CA TYR A 55 10.11 10.11 9.40
C TYR A 55 10.21 10.77 10.78
N LYS A 56 11.15 10.37 11.64
CA LYS A 56 11.33 10.95 12.98
C LYS A 56 11.87 12.37 12.98
N LEU A 57 12.77 12.72 12.05
CA LEU A 57 13.27 14.09 11.87
C LEU A 57 12.22 15.04 11.26
N GLY A 58 11.11 14.48 10.79
CA GLY A 58 9.84 15.20 10.64
C GLY A 58 9.72 16.14 9.44
N ASN A 59 10.74 16.29 8.59
CA ASN A 59 10.71 17.27 7.50
C ASN A 59 11.37 16.82 6.17
N TYR A 60 11.99 15.63 6.14
CA TYR A 60 12.70 15.15 4.95
C TYR A 60 11.73 14.55 3.93
N PHE A 61 10.64 13.95 4.40
CA PHE A 61 9.45 13.68 3.60
C PHE A 61 8.32 14.62 4.00
N ASN A 62 7.74 15.28 3.00
CA ASN A 62 6.43 15.90 3.13
C ASN A 62 5.37 14.80 3.06
N LEU A 63 5.14 14.15 4.20
CA LEU A 63 4.19 13.07 4.36
C LEU A 63 2.79 13.62 4.68
N GLN A 64 1.76 13.09 4.01
CA GLN A 64 0.35 13.40 4.25
C GLN A 64 -0.50 12.14 4.07
N THR A 65 -1.70 12.13 4.63
CA THR A 65 -2.71 11.13 4.29
C THR A 65 -3.37 11.50 2.97
N ALA A 66 -3.65 10.51 2.11
CA ALA A 66 -4.45 10.73 0.91
C ALA A 66 -5.82 11.33 1.25
N LYS A 67 -6.34 12.18 0.35
CA LYS A 67 -7.67 12.78 0.53
C LYS A 67 -8.74 11.70 0.57
N GLY A 68 -9.55 11.69 1.64
CA GLY A 68 -10.57 10.67 1.86
C GLY A 68 -10.10 9.45 2.64
N PHE A 69 -8.84 9.41 3.12
CA PHE A 69 -8.28 8.27 3.86
C PHE A 69 -9.23 7.79 4.97
N LYS A 70 -9.64 8.70 5.86
CA LYS A 70 -10.47 8.34 7.01
C LYS A 70 -11.84 7.84 6.57
N GLU A 71 -12.47 8.54 5.63
CA GLU A 71 -13.80 8.22 5.12
C GLU A 71 -13.83 6.87 4.43
N VAL A 72 -12.88 6.60 3.54
CA VAL A 72 -12.80 5.34 2.81
C VAL A 72 -12.50 4.19 3.75
N LEU A 73 -11.43 4.29 4.57
CA LEU A 73 -11.01 3.18 5.42
C LEU A 73 -11.97 2.91 6.59
N SER A 74 -12.79 3.87 7.00
CA SER A 74 -13.88 3.63 7.97
C SER A 74 -15.00 2.76 7.38
N LEU A 75 -15.21 2.84 6.06
CA LEU A 75 -16.30 2.15 5.37
C LEU A 75 -15.88 0.80 4.82
N THR A 76 -14.65 0.71 4.28
CA THR A 76 -14.06 -0.55 3.86
C THR A 76 -13.71 -1.37 5.09
N LYS A 77 -14.50 -2.39 5.40
CA LYS A 77 -14.27 -3.28 6.55
C LYS A 77 -13.14 -4.27 6.24
N ASN A 78 -12.44 -4.80 7.23
CA ASN A 78 -11.31 -5.74 7.06
C ASN A 78 -10.16 -5.17 6.20
N ASN A 79 -9.60 -4.02 6.58
CA ASN A 79 -8.46 -3.45 5.86
C ASN A 79 -7.16 -4.13 6.27
N GLU A 80 -6.37 -4.55 5.29
CA GLU A 80 -4.97 -4.95 5.47
C GLU A 80 -4.07 -4.15 4.53
N ALA A 81 -2.85 -3.92 4.95
CA ALA A 81 -1.82 -3.39 4.06
C ALA A 81 -0.93 -4.54 3.54
N PHE A 82 -0.42 -4.40 2.32
CA PHE A 82 0.65 -5.23 1.77
C PHE A 82 1.67 -4.31 1.09
N SER A 83 2.74 -3.97 1.80
CA SER A 83 3.70 -2.95 1.38
C SER A 83 5.07 -3.57 1.06
N THR A 84 5.82 -2.89 0.19
CA THR A 84 7.24 -3.16 -0.03
C THR A 84 8.12 -2.77 1.16
N GLY A 85 7.67 -1.85 2.01
CA GLY A 85 8.43 -1.42 3.18
C GLY A 85 8.29 -2.36 4.37
N LEU A 86 9.07 -2.11 5.41
CA LEU A 86 8.95 -2.77 6.70
C LEU A 86 7.59 -2.48 7.36
N ALA A 87 7.11 -3.39 8.20
CA ALA A 87 5.85 -3.19 8.91
C ALA A 87 5.94 -1.98 9.85
N GLU A 88 7.11 -1.76 10.44
CA GLU A 88 7.48 -0.65 11.31
C GLU A 88 7.36 0.71 10.62
N CYS A 89 7.50 0.76 9.28
CA CYS A 89 7.29 1.99 8.53
C CYS A 89 5.87 2.55 8.69
N MET A 90 4.87 1.72 9.01
CA MET A 90 3.52 2.17 9.32
C MET A 90 3.48 2.90 10.68
N ASP A 91 4.22 2.42 11.66
CA ASP A 91 4.27 3.02 12.99
C ASP A 91 5.02 4.35 12.96
N TRP A 92 6.12 4.45 12.20
CA TRP A 92 6.82 5.73 11.99
C TRP A 92 5.96 6.77 11.27
N ARG A 93 5.18 6.35 10.26
CA ARG A 93 4.18 7.22 9.62
C ARG A 93 3.11 7.67 10.63
N ALA A 94 2.69 6.79 11.53
CA ALA A 94 1.68 7.10 12.53
C ALA A 94 2.20 8.11 13.57
N GLU A 95 3.43 7.95 14.05
CA GLU A 95 4.10 8.91 14.94
C GLU A 95 4.13 10.32 14.31
N TYR A 96 4.45 10.41 13.02
CA TYR A 96 4.48 11.66 12.29
C TYR A 96 3.10 12.26 12.03
N LEU A 97 2.14 11.44 11.56
CA LEU A 97 0.86 11.93 11.00
C LEU A 97 -0.22 12.10 12.05
N ASN A 98 -0.31 11.22 13.06
CA ASN A 98 -1.41 11.23 14.03
C ASN A 98 -1.62 12.61 14.70
N PRO A 99 -0.56 13.34 15.12
CA PRO A 99 -0.72 14.69 15.68
C PRO A 99 -1.28 15.72 14.69
N LYS A 100 -1.10 15.50 13.37
CA LYS A 100 -1.49 16.42 12.29
C LYS A 100 -2.93 16.16 11.81
N VAL A 101 -3.33 14.89 11.77
CA VAL A 101 -4.63 14.49 11.21
C VAL A 101 -5.73 14.31 12.26
N GLY A 102 -5.37 14.24 13.55
CA GLY A 102 -6.33 14.16 14.65
C GLY A 102 -7.04 12.80 14.78
N PHE A 103 -6.46 11.74 14.22
CA PHE A 103 -6.94 10.37 14.37
C PHE A 103 -5.77 9.38 14.29
N ASN A 104 -5.95 8.17 14.83
CA ASN A 104 -4.93 7.12 14.79
C ASN A 104 -5.00 6.36 13.46
N ILE A 105 -4.06 6.62 12.54
CA ILE A 105 -4.03 5.97 11.23
C ILE A 105 -3.89 4.44 11.32
N ARG A 106 -3.21 3.90 12.35
CA ARG A 106 -2.97 2.46 12.51
C ARG A 106 -4.26 1.70 12.85
N SER A 107 -5.24 2.38 13.47
CA SER A 107 -6.50 1.77 13.92
C SER A 107 -7.41 1.30 12.78
N PHE A 108 -7.16 1.76 11.56
CA PHE A 108 -7.94 1.35 10.39
C PHE A 108 -7.54 -0.02 9.84
N PHE A 109 -6.38 -0.56 10.22
CA PHE A 109 -5.85 -1.82 9.68
C PHE A 109 -5.87 -2.93 10.71
N GLN A 110 -6.37 -4.11 10.33
CA GLN A 110 -6.25 -5.31 11.16
C GLN A 110 -4.83 -5.89 11.10
N LYS A 111 -4.15 -5.73 9.97
CA LYS A 111 -2.79 -6.25 9.74
C LYS A 111 -2.02 -5.39 8.76
N ILE A 112 -0.72 -5.25 9.01
CA ILE A 112 0.26 -4.70 8.07
C ILE A 112 1.13 -5.87 7.65
N ASN A 113 1.11 -6.20 6.37
CA ASN A 113 1.94 -7.25 5.78
C ASN A 113 3.06 -6.57 4.98
N SER A 114 4.24 -7.18 5.00
CA SER A 114 5.44 -6.67 4.34
C SER A 114 5.99 -7.71 3.37
N THR A 115 6.63 -7.28 2.29
CA THR A 115 7.44 -8.19 1.46
C THR A 115 8.56 -8.85 2.26
N PHE A 116 8.99 -8.24 3.37
CA PHE A 116 9.97 -8.83 4.29
C PHE A 116 9.46 -10.06 5.05
N ASP A 117 8.14 -10.27 5.10
CA ASP A 117 7.54 -11.51 5.63
C ASP A 117 7.82 -12.72 4.70
N TYR A 118 8.30 -12.46 3.48
CA TYR A 118 8.52 -13.44 2.42
C TYR A 118 10.01 -13.61 2.05
N GLY A 119 10.90 -12.84 2.68
CA GLY A 119 12.34 -12.85 2.43
C GLY A 119 12.95 -11.45 2.54
N GLU A 120 14.27 -11.33 2.48
CA GLU A 120 14.96 -10.04 2.60
C GLU A 120 14.86 -9.22 1.30
N THR A 121 13.68 -8.69 1.01
CA THR A 121 13.39 -7.90 -0.20
C THR A 121 12.26 -6.90 0.00
N ASN A 122 12.39 -5.73 -0.64
CA ASN A 122 11.36 -4.72 -0.76
C ASN A 122 10.70 -4.70 -2.15
N VAL A 123 10.67 -5.84 -2.84
CA VAL A 123 10.03 -5.96 -4.16
C VAL A 123 8.86 -6.94 -4.06
N LYS A 124 7.67 -6.48 -4.45
CA LYS A 124 6.49 -7.36 -4.57
C LYS A 124 6.68 -8.31 -5.74
N THR A 125 6.21 -9.54 -5.58
CA THR A 125 6.18 -10.55 -6.64
C THR A 125 4.83 -11.23 -6.70
N GLU A 126 4.49 -11.78 -7.88
CA GLU A 126 3.29 -12.60 -8.04
C GLU A 126 3.24 -13.77 -7.06
N ALA A 127 4.37 -14.45 -6.81
CA ALA A 127 4.44 -15.59 -5.90
C ALA A 127 4.06 -15.24 -4.46
N MET A 128 4.48 -14.06 -3.97
CA MET A 128 4.10 -13.57 -2.64
C MET A 128 2.59 -13.33 -2.56
N LEU A 129 2.01 -12.73 -3.60
CA LEU A 129 0.57 -12.48 -3.67
C LEU A 129 -0.23 -13.78 -3.81
N VAL A 130 0.26 -14.80 -4.52
CA VAL A 130 -0.38 -16.12 -4.58
C VAL A 130 -0.44 -16.74 -3.18
N ASP A 131 0.66 -16.75 -2.45
CA ASP A 131 0.69 -17.27 -1.07
C ASP A 131 -0.24 -16.47 -0.15
N TYR A 132 -0.16 -15.14 -0.21
CA TYR A 132 -1.03 -14.25 0.58
C TYR A 132 -2.52 -14.52 0.31
N LEU A 133 -2.94 -14.47 -0.94
CA LEU A 133 -4.35 -14.66 -1.33
C LEU A 133 -4.85 -16.06 -1.02
N SER A 134 -4.00 -17.09 -1.18
CA SER A 134 -4.34 -18.46 -0.80
C SER A 134 -4.66 -18.58 0.69
N LYS A 135 -3.87 -17.92 1.56
CA LYS A 135 -4.13 -17.87 3.01
C LYS A 135 -5.45 -17.14 3.31
N LYS A 136 -5.74 -16.04 2.61
CA LYS A 136 -6.99 -15.28 2.81
C LYS A 136 -8.24 -16.06 2.43
N VAL A 137 -8.18 -16.89 1.39
CA VAL A 137 -9.29 -17.80 1.08
C VAL A 137 -9.53 -18.79 2.24
N LEU A 138 -8.47 -19.35 2.85
CA LEU A 138 -8.60 -20.23 4.01
C LEU A 138 -9.16 -19.51 5.26
N GLU A 139 -8.91 -18.20 5.38
CA GLU A 139 -9.52 -17.32 6.40
C GLU A 139 -10.98 -16.92 6.09
N GLY A 140 -11.54 -17.47 5.01
CA GLY A 140 -12.93 -17.29 4.59
C GLY A 140 -13.20 -16.01 3.81
N TYR A 141 -12.18 -15.33 3.29
CA TYR A 141 -12.37 -14.20 2.37
C TYR A 141 -12.63 -14.74 0.95
N ASP A 142 -13.82 -14.43 0.41
CA ASP A 142 -14.20 -14.77 -0.96
C ASP A 142 -13.88 -13.67 -1.96
N THR A 143 -13.64 -12.44 -1.49
CA THR A 143 -13.40 -11.29 -2.34
C THR A 143 -12.23 -10.48 -1.81
N VAL A 144 -11.27 -10.16 -2.67
CA VAL A 144 -10.17 -9.23 -2.34
C VAL A 144 -10.22 -8.04 -3.29
N VAL A 145 -10.26 -6.84 -2.71
CA VAL A 145 -10.16 -5.57 -3.43
C VAL A 145 -8.77 -5.00 -3.17
N TYR A 146 -7.95 -4.89 -4.20
CA TYR A 146 -6.60 -4.33 -4.07
C TYR A 146 -6.52 -2.92 -4.64
N THR A 147 -5.88 -2.01 -3.92
CA THR A 147 -5.60 -0.64 -4.38
C THR A 147 -4.11 -0.36 -4.30
N ASP A 148 -3.53 0.09 -5.41
CA ASP A 148 -2.10 0.39 -5.55
C ASP A 148 -1.90 1.50 -6.59
N ASP A 149 -0.88 2.34 -6.43
CA ASP A 149 -0.47 3.39 -7.39
C ASP A 149 0.47 2.84 -8.48
N LYS A 150 1.10 1.68 -8.24
CA LYS A 150 1.97 1.00 -9.19
C LYS A 150 1.19 -0.03 -10.01
N PHE A 151 0.98 0.27 -11.29
CA PHE A 151 0.28 -0.64 -12.20
C PHE A 151 0.91 -2.04 -12.29
N ALA A 152 2.24 -2.13 -12.22
CA ALA A 152 2.97 -3.41 -12.26
C ALA A 152 2.57 -4.33 -11.09
N ASP A 153 2.40 -3.77 -9.89
CA ASP A 153 1.94 -4.52 -8.71
C ASP A 153 0.49 -4.99 -8.89
N GLY A 154 -0.34 -4.20 -9.57
CA GLY A 154 -1.67 -4.59 -10.01
C GLY A 154 -1.68 -5.78 -10.97
N VAL A 155 -0.71 -5.87 -11.90
CA VAL A 155 -0.57 -7.02 -12.81
C VAL A 155 -0.17 -8.28 -12.03
N PHE A 156 0.76 -8.17 -11.08
CA PHE A 156 1.10 -9.30 -10.19
C PHE A 156 -0.12 -9.77 -9.40
N PHE A 157 -0.89 -8.82 -8.85
CA PHE A 157 -2.13 -9.13 -8.13
C PHE A 157 -3.15 -9.86 -9.00
N LYS A 158 -3.38 -9.38 -10.23
CA LYS A 158 -4.30 -10.03 -11.17
C LYS A 158 -3.91 -11.48 -11.45
N ASN A 159 -2.65 -11.73 -11.80
CA ASN A 159 -2.17 -13.07 -12.11
C ASN A 159 -2.25 -14.00 -10.90
N ALA A 160 -1.90 -13.49 -9.72
CA ALA A 160 -2.02 -14.23 -8.47
C ALA A 160 -3.49 -14.57 -8.17
N ALA A 161 -4.39 -13.62 -8.35
CA ALA A 161 -5.83 -13.79 -8.12
C ALA A 161 -6.44 -14.81 -9.09
N GLU A 162 -6.05 -14.81 -10.37
CA GLU A 162 -6.46 -15.83 -11.34
C GLU A 162 -5.95 -17.23 -10.96
N THR A 163 -4.71 -17.33 -10.48
CA THR A 163 -4.13 -18.58 -9.98
C THR A 163 -4.92 -19.14 -8.79
N VAL A 164 -5.32 -18.27 -7.86
CA VAL A 164 -6.14 -18.67 -6.70
C VAL A 164 -7.57 -19.02 -7.11
N LYS A 165 -8.16 -18.26 -8.05
CA LYS A 165 -9.50 -18.50 -8.58
C LYS A 165 -9.62 -19.83 -9.31
N ALA A 166 -8.59 -20.25 -10.05
CA ALA A 166 -8.57 -21.56 -10.70
C ALA A 166 -8.74 -22.73 -9.71
N LYS A 167 -8.33 -22.56 -8.45
CA LYS A 167 -8.50 -23.55 -7.38
C LYS A 167 -9.74 -23.30 -6.51
N ASN A 168 -10.25 -22.07 -6.51
CA ASN A 168 -11.37 -21.62 -5.68
C ASN A 168 -12.32 -20.80 -6.56
N PRO A 169 -13.25 -21.44 -7.31
CA PRO A 169 -14.05 -20.77 -8.33
C PRO A 169 -14.92 -19.60 -7.82
N ASP A 170 -15.30 -19.63 -6.55
CA ASP A 170 -16.08 -18.58 -5.89
C ASP A 170 -15.24 -17.34 -5.52
N PHE A 171 -13.91 -17.46 -5.58
CA PHE A 171 -13.01 -16.34 -5.32
C PHE A 171 -13.14 -15.26 -6.38
N SER A 172 -13.34 -14.03 -5.92
CA SER A 172 -13.50 -12.83 -6.74
C SER A 172 -12.44 -11.80 -6.36
N TYR A 173 -12.08 -10.95 -7.33
CA TYR A 173 -11.12 -9.89 -7.08
C TYR A 173 -11.47 -8.63 -7.85
N ARG A 174 -11.00 -7.49 -7.34
CA ARG A 174 -11.07 -6.18 -8.00
C ARG A 174 -9.76 -5.45 -7.79
N PHE A 175 -9.35 -4.66 -8.78
CA PHE A 175 -8.16 -3.82 -8.70
C PHE A 175 -8.51 -2.36 -9.00
N TYR A 176 -8.05 -1.47 -8.12
CA TYR A 176 -8.10 -0.03 -8.28
C TYR A 176 -6.68 0.52 -8.45
N HIS A 177 -6.37 1.00 -9.66
CA HIS A 177 -5.12 1.71 -9.92
C HIS A 177 -5.32 3.18 -9.59
N ILE A 178 -4.75 3.64 -8.47
CA ILE A 178 -4.89 5.03 -8.04
C ILE A 178 -3.84 5.91 -8.72
N LEU A 179 -4.28 6.94 -9.44
CA LEU A 179 -3.38 7.84 -10.18
C LEU A 179 -3.02 9.11 -9.41
N ASN A 180 -3.72 9.40 -8.30
CA ASN A 180 -3.58 10.63 -7.53
C ASN A 180 -3.74 11.91 -8.38
N ASP A 181 -4.71 11.90 -9.29
CA ASP A 181 -5.04 13.00 -10.19
C ASP A 181 -6.46 13.55 -9.94
N GLU A 182 -6.84 14.61 -10.65
CA GLU A 182 -8.20 15.17 -10.60
C GLU A 182 -9.22 14.34 -11.41
N GLY A 183 -8.78 13.21 -11.96
CA GLY A 183 -9.57 12.36 -12.81
C GLY A 183 -10.65 11.58 -12.07
N GLY A 184 -11.66 11.17 -12.84
CA GLY A 184 -12.75 10.32 -12.36
C GLY A 184 -12.37 8.86 -12.13
N ALA A 185 -13.40 8.02 -12.03
CA ALA A 185 -13.27 6.58 -12.20
C ALA A 185 -13.31 6.24 -13.70
N ARG A 186 -12.33 5.47 -14.18
CA ARG A 186 -12.21 5.05 -15.58
C ARG A 186 -12.12 3.52 -15.64
N PRO A 187 -13.22 2.82 -15.94
CA PRO A 187 -13.22 1.38 -16.10
C PRO A 187 -12.29 0.95 -17.25
N LYS A 188 -11.62 -0.19 -17.06
CA LYS A 188 -10.76 -0.88 -18.02
C LYS A 188 -11.18 -2.34 -18.07
N ASP A 189 -10.53 -3.12 -18.94
CA ASP A 189 -10.92 -4.51 -19.22
C ASP A 189 -11.00 -5.40 -17.97
N TRP A 190 -10.08 -5.21 -17.02
CA TRP A 190 -10.00 -6.05 -15.81
C TRP A 190 -9.82 -5.24 -14.50
N TYR A 191 -9.71 -3.92 -14.58
CA TYR A 191 -9.47 -3.04 -13.44
C TYR A 191 -10.17 -1.69 -13.63
N CYS A 192 -10.07 -0.81 -12.64
CA CYS A 192 -10.49 0.58 -12.77
C CYS A 192 -9.35 1.51 -12.38
N GLU A 193 -9.04 2.49 -13.21
CA GLU A 193 -8.24 3.63 -12.78
C GLU A 193 -9.12 4.57 -11.96
N ILE A 194 -8.59 5.12 -10.87
CA ILE A 194 -9.27 6.11 -10.04
C ILE A 194 -8.35 7.29 -9.79
N GLY A 195 -8.87 8.52 -9.87
CA GLY A 195 -8.05 9.70 -9.54
C GLY A 195 -7.71 9.81 -8.05
N GLY A 196 -8.55 9.27 -7.16
CA GLY A 196 -8.28 9.26 -5.72
C GLY A 196 -9.21 8.34 -4.92
N LEU A 197 -8.90 8.15 -3.64
CA LEU A 197 -9.59 7.18 -2.77
C LEU A 197 -11.11 7.36 -2.75
N MET A 198 -11.61 8.61 -2.73
CA MET A 198 -13.05 8.89 -2.67
C MET A 198 -13.87 8.28 -3.83
N TYR A 199 -13.24 7.92 -4.95
CA TYR A 199 -13.93 7.23 -6.04
C TYR A 199 -14.24 5.76 -5.70
N ILE A 200 -13.52 5.13 -4.78
CA ILE A 200 -13.82 3.78 -4.29
C ILE A 200 -15.23 3.74 -3.69
N LEU A 201 -15.62 4.75 -2.91
CA LEU A 201 -16.96 4.83 -2.32
C LEU A 201 -18.06 4.91 -3.39
N LYS A 202 -17.80 5.63 -4.48
CA LYS A 202 -18.76 5.76 -5.59
C LYS A 202 -18.93 4.43 -6.34
N ILE A 203 -17.86 3.65 -6.47
CA ILE A 203 -17.86 2.40 -7.23
C ILE A 203 -18.42 1.25 -6.39
N GLU A 204 -17.95 1.11 -5.15
CA GLU A 204 -18.35 0.02 -4.25
C GLU A 204 -19.77 0.23 -3.68
N LYS A 205 -20.38 1.41 -3.86
CA LYS A 205 -21.72 1.79 -3.37
C LYS A 205 -21.89 1.51 -1.87
N VAL A 206 -20.83 1.78 -1.10
CA VAL A 206 -20.80 1.61 0.37
C VAL A 206 -21.50 2.76 1.06
#